data_AF-A0A1C0VUE7-F1
#
_entry.id   AF-A0A1C0VUE7-F1
#
_cell.length_a   1.000
_cell.length_b   1.000
_cell.length_c   1.000
_cell.angle_alpha   90.00
_cell.angle_beta   90.00
_cell.angle_gamma   90.00
#
_symmetry.space_group_name_H-M   'P 1'
#
loop_
_entity.id
_entity.type
_entity.pdbx_description
1 polymer ?
#
loop_
_entity_poly.entity_id
_entity_poly.type
_entity_poly.pdbx_seq_one_letter_code
_entity_poly.pdbx_strand_id
1 'polypeptide(L)'
;MTRIRVKRVRHSKISWFRRSEVQVLKRLILSISTAVILILLLLNWHGNEGLILEPNTKSKLPPLMMKGGDPYIRALMRTISASESNFAQPYSVIYGGDRVSDLSRHPNLCVKIVSGPNKGDCTTAAGRYQFLSSTWEEKAKKYHPEPTQFLFWKEYSFAPEFQDAVVYAWLSDRKFWKADISQLLKQGKFNQVQRLLSGTWTSFGYGIENNSMTGDLPEIYAEILQEELQKASQKR
;
A
#
# COMPACT_ATOMS: atom_id res chain seq x y z
N MET A 1 -86.28 56.08 -2.07
CA MET A 1 -85.17 56.07 -3.05
C MET A 1 -83.86 56.13 -2.29
N THR A 2 -83.15 55.01 -2.15
CA THR A 2 -81.84 54.99 -1.49
C THR A 2 -80.99 53.91 -2.15
N ARG A 3 -79.94 54.31 -2.88
CA ARG A 3 -79.00 53.41 -3.58
C ARG A 3 -77.86 53.05 -2.63
N ILE A 4 -77.67 51.76 -2.35
CA ILE A 4 -76.48 51.24 -1.69
C ILE A 4 -75.49 50.78 -2.77
N ARG A 5 -74.26 51.29 -2.71
CA ARG A 5 -73.17 51.06 -3.67
C ARG A 5 -72.22 50.00 -3.11
N VAL A 6 -72.16 48.82 -3.71
CA VAL A 6 -71.18 47.78 -3.35
C VAL A 6 -69.93 47.94 -4.22
N LYS A 7 -68.77 48.11 -3.59
CA LYS A 7 -67.44 48.17 -4.23
C LYS A 7 -67.04 46.78 -4.73
N ARG A 8 -66.64 46.70 -6.00
CA ARG A 8 -66.10 45.48 -6.63
C ARG A 8 -64.60 45.36 -6.29
N VAL A 9 -64.22 44.28 -5.61
CA VAL A 9 -62.82 43.91 -5.33
C VAL A 9 -62.16 43.42 -6.64
N ARG A 10 -60.96 43.92 -6.94
CA ARG A 10 -60.16 43.57 -8.12
C ARG A 10 -59.12 42.53 -7.71
N HIS A 11 -59.29 41.28 -8.13
CA HIS A 11 -58.24 40.27 -8.00
C HIS A 11 -57.10 40.56 -8.99
N SER A 12 -55.89 40.77 -8.49
CA SER A 12 -54.66 40.83 -9.28
C SER A 12 -54.29 39.42 -9.74
N LYS A 13 -54.21 39.20 -11.06
CA LYS A 13 -53.64 37.98 -11.63
C LYS A 13 -52.14 37.94 -11.34
N ILE A 14 -51.71 36.92 -10.59
CA ILE A 14 -50.31 36.54 -10.42
C ILE A 14 -49.75 36.22 -11.81
N SER A 15 -48.67 36.90 -12.19
CA SER A 15 -48.02 36.78 -13.49
C SER A 15 -47.39 35.39 -13.66
N TRP A 16 -47.89 34.66 -14.63
CA TRP A 16 -47.35 33.40 -15.13
C TRP A 16 -46.04 33.71 -15.90
N PHE A 17 -44.91 33.18 -15.41
CA PHE A 17 -43.57 33.35 -15.97
C PHE A 17 -43.55 33.10 -17.49
N ARG A 18 -42.82 33.94 -18.23
CA ARG A 18 -42.77 33.91 -19.70
C ARG A 18 -42.05 32.62 -20.13
N ARG A 19 -42.56 31.89 -21.13
CA ARG A 19 -41.96 30.62 -21.61
C ARG A 19 -40.43 30.69 -21.87
N SER A 20 -39.90 31.85 -22.23
CA SER A 20 -38.46 32.10 -22.40
C SER A 20 -37.67 32.03 -21.09
N GLU A 21 -38.23 32.52 -19.98
CA GLU A 21 -37.60 32.49 -18.64
C GLU A 21 -37.52 31.06 -18.12
N VAL A 22 -38.54 30.24 -18.39
CA VAL A 22 -38.53 28.80 -18.05
C VAL A 22 -37.47 28.04 -18.85
N GLN A 23 -37.25 28.40 -20.12
CA GLN A 23 -36.20 27.79 -20.94
C GLN A 23 -34.79 28.19 -20.50
N VAL A 24 -34.58 29.45 -20.13
CA VAL A 24 -33.31 29.94 -19.57
C VAL A 24 -33.03 29.26 -18.23
N LEU A 25 -34.04 29.14 -17.36
CA LEU A 25 -33.92 28.44 -16.08
C LEU A 25 -33.59 26.95 -16.26
N LYS A 26 -34.22 26.27 -17.23
CA LYS A 26 -33.90 24.88 -17.57
C LYS A 26 -32.47 24.71 -18.07
N ARG A 27 -31.95 25.63 -18.89
CA ARG A 27 -30.55 25.61 -19.35
C ARG A 27 -29.56 25.85 -18.21
N LEU A 28 -29.86 26.79 -17.31
CA LEU A 28 -29.06 27.07 -16.12
C LEU A 28 -29.01 25.88 -15.16
N ILE A 29 -30.15 25.25 -14.87
CA ILE A 29 -30.21 24.05 -14.02
C ILE A 29 -29.43 22.89 -14.66
N LEU A 30 -29.54 22.67 -15.98
CA LEU A 30 -28.77 21.64 -16.68
C LEU A 30 -27.25 21.90 -16.56
N SER A 31 -26.82 23.16 -16.75
CA SER A 31 -25.40 23.52 -16.67
C SER A 31 -24.81 23.41 -15.27
N ILE A 32 -25.60 23.71 -14.23
CA ILE A 32 -25.17 23.57 -12.83
C ILE A 32 -25.05 22.09 -12.46
N SER A 33 -26.01 21.26 -12.87
CA SER A 33 -25.95 19.80 -12.65
C SER A 33 -24.73 19.18 -13.32
N THR A 34 -24.38 19.59 -14.55
CA THR A 34 -23.15 19.11 -15.20
C THR A 34 -21.89 19.58 -14.48
N ALA A 35 -21.86 20.83 -13.99
CA ALA A 35 -20.70 21.35 -13.25
C ALA A 35 -20.53 20.63 -11.90
N VAL A 36 -21.62 20.34 -11.18
CA VAL A 36 -21.59 19.59 -9.92
C VAL A 36 -21.16 18.15 -10.15
N ILE A 37 -21.64 17.47 -11.21
CA ILE A 37 -21.18 16.13 -11.57
C ILE A 37 -19.69 16.15 -11.92
N LEU A 38 -19.21 17.16 -12.67
CA LEU A 38 -17.79 17.31 -12.99
C LEU A 38 -16.94 17.54 -11.74
N ILE A 39 -17.42 18.37 -10.80
CA ILE A 39 -16.77 18.61 -9.51
C ILE A 39 -16.75 17.35 -8.65
N LEU A 40 -17.84 16.58 -8.59
CA LEU A 40 -17.87 15.29 -7.89
C LEU A 40 -16.95 14.25 -8.54
N LEU A 41 -16.84 14.26 -9.87
CA LEU A 41 -15.86 13.44 -10.60
C LEU A 41 -14.42 13.89 -10.31
N LEU A 42 -14.14 15.19 -10.26
CA LEU A 42 -12.81 15.74 -9.92
C LEU A 42 -12.45 15.52 -8.45
N LEU A 43 -13.42 15.55 -7.53
CA LEU A 43 -13.24 15.24 -6.11
C LEU A 43 -13.07 13.73 -5.88
N ASN A 44 -13.79 12.88 -6.64
CA ASN A 44 -13.58 11.42 -6.60
C ASN A 44 -12.33 10.97 -7.37
N TRP A 45 -11.79 11.80 -8.28
CA TRP A 45 -10.52 11.54 -8.97
C TRP A 45 -9.31 11.70 -8.04
N HIS A 46 -9.46 12.30 -6.85
CA HIS A 46 -8.39 12.32 -5.83
C HIS A 46 -8.10 10.94 -5.20
N GLY A 47 -8.66 9.86 -5.74
CA GLY A 47 -8.25 8.50 -5.43
C GLY A 47 -7.02 8.08 -6.24
N ASN A 48 -5.92 7.84 -5.52
CA ASN A 48 -4.79 7.02 -5.96
C ASN A 48 -3.66 7.70 -6.75
N GLU A 49 -3.22 8.90 -6.36
CA GLU A 49 -1.80 9.23 -6.53
C GLU A 49 -1.00 8.49 -5.45
N GLY A 50 -0.76 7.20 -5.70
CA GLY A 50 0.33 6.52 -5.04
C GLY A 50 1.61 7.28 -5.39
N LEU A 51 2.17 8.03 -4.43
CA LEU A 51 3.49 8.63 -4.55
C LEU A 51 4.51 7.49 -4.71
N ILE A 52 4.66 7.04 -5.96
CA ILE A 52 5.80 6.25 -6.40
C ILE A 52 7.01 7.14 -6.15
N LEU A 53 7.95 6.67 -5.35
CA LEU A 53 9.19 7.40 -5.13
C LEU A 53 9.89 7.55 -6.49
N GLU A 54 10.00 8.79 -6.97
CA GLU A 54 10.76 9.14 -8.17
C GLU A 54 12.18 8.54 -8.08
N PRO A 55 12.73 8.02 -9.21
CA PRO A 55 13.97 7.24 -9.22
C PRO A 55 15.21 7.97 -8.68
N ASN A 56 15.13 9.28 -8.48
CA ASN A 56 16.24 10.12 -8.02
C ASN A 56 16.28 10.36 -6.49
N THR A 57 15.51 9.60 -5.70
CA THR A 57 15.59 9.62 -4.22
C THR A 57 15.77 8.22 -3.62
N LYS A 58 16.89 7.56 -3.98
CA LYS A 58 17.28 6.23 -3.47
C LYS A 58 17.34 6.13 -1.93
N SER A 59 17.45 7.27 -1.21
CA SER A 59 17.49 7.34 0.27
C SER A 59 16.14 7.44 1.01
N LYS A 60 14.99 7.29 0.34
CA LYS A 60 13.67 7.57 0.98
C LYS A 60 12.82 6.34 1.30
N LEU A 61 13.40 5.14 1.36
CA LEU A 61 12.64 3.96 1.80
C LEU A 61 12.21 4.12 3.26
N PRO A 62 10.91 3.90 3.57
CA PRO A 62 10.38 4.13 4.91
C PRO A 62 11.09 3.26 5.95
N PRO A 63 11.21 3.73 7.21
CA PRO A 63 11.82 2.93 8.27
C PRO A 63 11.00 1.67 8.56
N LEU A 64 11.62 0.68 9.20
CA LEU A 64 10.91 -0.46 9.78
C LEU A 64 10.07 -0.01 10.99
N MET A 65 8.87 -0.55 11.12
CA MET A 65 8.01 -0.35 12.29
C MET A 65 8.50 -1.14 13.50
N MET A 66 9.07 -2.34 13.30
CA MET A 66 9.74 -3.07 14.37
C MET A 66 10.94 -2.28 14.94
N LYS A 67 11.19 -2.44 16.25
CA LYS A 67 12.32 -1.83 16.95
C LYS A 67 13.44 -2.86 17.20
N GLY A 68 14.67 -2.37 17.30
CA GLY A 68 15.85 -3.20 17.54
C GLY A 68 16.15 -4.17 16.38
N GLY A 69 17.04 -5.14 16.64
CA GLY A 69 17.47 -6.14 15.67
C GLY A 69 18.82 -5.82 15.01
N ASP A 70 19.37 -6.81 14.32
CA ASP A 70 20.64 -6.73 13.60
C ASP A 70 20.53 -5.71 12.45
N PRO A 71 21.37 -4.65 12.41
CA PRO A 71 21.30 -3.62 11.37
C PRO A 71 21.49 -4.18 9.96
N TYR A 72 22.23 -5.28 9.78
CA TYR A 72 22.42 -5.92 8.47
C TYR A 72 21.11 -6.55 7.97
N ILE A 73 20.39 -7.27 8.84
CA ILE A 73 19.09 -7.86 8.50
C ILE A 73 18.05 -6.76 8.28
N ARG A 74 18.05 -5.71 9.11
CA ARG A 74 17.14 -4.58 8.96
C ARG A 74 17.35 -3.84 7.64
N ALA A 75 18.61 -3.65 7.23
CA ALA A 75 18.93 -3.06 5.95
C ALA A 75 18.42 -3.95 4.81
N LEU A 76 18.68 -5.26 4.88
CA LEU A 76 18.17 -6.24 3.92
C LEU A 76 16.64 -6.19 3.80
N MET A 77 15.91 -6.10 4.91
CA MET A 77 14.44 -6.00 4.90
C MET A 77 13.94 -4.74 4.17
N ARG A 78 14.59 -3.60 4.39
CA ARG A 78 14.25 -2.36 3.66
C ARG A 78 14.60 -2.50 2.18
N THR A 79 15.69 -3.18 1.81
CA THR A 79 16.03 -3.45 0.41
C THR A 79 15.06 -4.42 -0.27
N ILE A 80 14.58 -5.47 0.42
CA ILE A 80 13.50 -6.34 -0.08
C ILE A 80 12.25 -5.51 -0.35
N SER A 81 11.86 -4.64 0.58
CA SER A 81 10.76 -3.71 0.35
C SER A 81 10.98 -2.82 -0.87
N ALA A 82 12.22 -2.46 -1.22
CA ALA A 82 12.50 -1.70 -2.44
C ALA A 82 12.10 -2.46 -3.71
N SER A 83 12.29 -3.79 -3.76
CA SER A 83 11.87 -4.59 -4.92
C SER A 83 10.39 -4.95 -4.87
N GLU A 84 9.83 -5.23 -3.69
CA GLU A 84 8.48 -5.75 -3.56
C GLU A 84 7.41 -4.66 -3.44
N SER A 85 7.69 -3.57 -2.71
CA SER A 85 6.75 -2.49 -2.44
C SER A 85 7.50 -1.19 -2.12
N ASN A 86 7.89 -0.46 -3.17
CA ASN A 86 8.66 0.79 -3.08
C ASN A 86 7.81 2.03 -2.78
N PHE A 87 6.58 1.85 -2.30
CA PHE A 87 5.67 2.94 -1.93
C PHE A 87 6.06 3.57 -0.59
N ALA A 88 5.67 4.83 -0.39
CA ALA A 88 5.92 5.54 0.86
C ALA A 88 5.25 4.90 2.10
N GLN A 89 4.15 4.16 1.90
CA GLN A 89 3.43 3.47 2.97
C GLN A 89 3.23 1.97 2.62
N PRO A 90 4.29 1.16 2.64
CA PRO A 90 4.32 -0.13 1.95
C PRO A 90 3.49 -1.23 2.65
N TYR A 91 3.22 -1.08 3.95
CA TYR A 91 2.60 -2.12 4.78
C TYR A 91 1.16 -2.50 4.44
N SER A 92 0.43 -1.65 3.74
CA SER A 92 -0.95 -1.91 3.33
C SER A 92 -1.14 -2.05 1.84
N VAL A 93 -0.04 -2.06 1.07
CA VAL A 93 -0.09 -2.19 -0.38
C VAL A 93 -0.46 -3.62 -0.76
N ILE A 94 -1.45 -3.79 -1.62
CA ILE A 94 -1.72 -5.05 -2.31
C ILE A 94 -1.11 -5.01 -3.71
N TYR A 95 -1.02 -6.18 -4.36
CA TYR A 95 -0.56 -6.27 -5.74
C TYR A 95 -1.26 -5.25 -6.64
N GLY A 96 -0.48 -4.53 -7.45
CA GLY A 96 -0.98 -3.46 -8.33
C GLY A 96 -0.95 -2.06 -7.71
N GLY A 97 -0.67 -1.93 -6.40
CA GLY A 97 -0.44 -0.63 -5.74
C GLY A 97 -1.61 -0.10 -4.91
N ASP A 98 -2.78 -0.75 -4.99
CA ASP A 98 -3.94 -0.42 -4.14
C ASP A 98 -3.66 -0.68 -2.66
N ARG A 99 -4.53 -0.16 -1.79
CA ARG A 99 -4.30 -0.15 -0.34
C ARG A 99 -5.48 -0.72 0.43
N VAL A 100 -5.19 -1.46 1.50
CA VAL A 100 -6.18 -1.94 2.47
C VAL A 100 -6.07 -1.19 3.80
N SER A 101 -7.18 -0.97 4.48
CA SER A 101 -7.20 -0.31 5.79
C SER A 101 -7.14 -1.30 6.96
N ASP A 102 -7.79 -2.46 6.83
CA ASP A 102 -7.78 -3.50 7.85
C ASP A 102 -6.52 -4.38 7.72
N LEU A 103 -5.65 -4.28 8.71
CA LEU A 103 -4.45 -5.11 8.87
C LEU A 103 -4.55 -6.03 10.10
N SER A 104 -5.75 -6.25 10.63
CA SER A 104 -5.97 -7.23 11.71
C SER A 104 -5.63 -8.65 11.29
N ARG A 105 -5.60 -8.92 9.99
CA ARG A 105 -5.20 -10.17 9.34
C ARG A 105 -4.68 -9.89 7.93
N HIS A 106 -4.05 -10.87 7.30
CA HIS A 106 -3.67 -10.75 5.89
C HIS A 106 -4.92 -10.60 5.01
N PRO A 107 -4.97 -9.64 4.07
CA PRO A 107 -6.21 -9.29 3.36
C PRO A 107 -6.74 -10.42 2.46
N ASN A 108 -5.86 -11.31 1.98
CA ASN A 108 -6.21 -12.47 1.16
C ASN A 108 -7.11 -12.11 -0.04
N LEU A 109 -6.88 -10.93 -0.63
CA LEU A 109 -7.60 -10.45 -1.80
C LEU A 109 -6.96 -11.05 -3.04
N CYS A 110 -7.77 -11.75 -3.83
CA CYS A 110 -7.35 -12.32 -5.10
C CYS A 110 -7.32 -11.21 -6.18
N VAL A 111 -6.13 -10.72 -6.51
CA VAL A 111 -5.91 -9.68 -7.53
C VAL A 111 -5.32 -10.32 -8.79
N LYS A 112 -5.87 -9.96 -9.95
CA LYS A 112 -5.40 -10.48 -11.23
C LYS A 112 -4.03 -9.89 -11.61
N ILE A 113 -3.11 -10.76 -11.97
CA ILE A 113 -1.77 -10.38 -12.45
C ILE A 113 -1.88 -9.85 -13.88
N VAL A 114 -1.46 -8.60 -14.08
CA VAL A 114 -1.59 -7.89 -15.36
C VAL A 114 -0.33 -7.92 -16.23
N SER A 115 0.81 -8.31 -15.66
CA SER A 115 2.14 -8.28 -16.30
C SER A 115 3.04 -9.39 -15.76
N GLY A 116 4.12 -9.71 -16.47
CA GLY A 116 5.10 -10.71 -16.04
C GLY A 116 4.73 -12.15 -16.42
N PRO A 117 5.52 -13.14 -15.97
CA PRO A 117 5.39 -14.54 -16.38
C PRO A 117 4.06 -15.18 -15.93
N ASN A 118 3.45 -14.68 -14.86
CA ASN A 118 2.20 -15.19 -14.28
C ASN A 118 0.96 -14.39 -14.74
N LYS A 119 1.06 -13.63 -15.84
CA LYS A 119 -0.04 -12.78 -16.32
C LYS A 119 -1.31 -13.61 -16.57
N GLY A 120 -2.42 -13.15 -15.99
CA GLY A 120 -3.72 -13.80 -16.09
C GLY A 120 -4.10 -14.59 -14.84
N ASP A 121 -3.11 -15.01 -14.05
CA ASP A 121 -3.33 -15.68 -12.78
C ASP A 121 -3.77 -14.70 -11.68
N CYS A 122 -4.12 -15.26 -10.53
CA CYS A 122 -4.45 -14.51 -9.34
C CYS A 122 -3.31 -14.58 -8.33
N THR A 123 -3.00 -13.45 -7.71
CA THR A 123 -2.10 -13.35 -6.56
C THR A 123 -2.82 -12.77 -5.35
N THR A 124 -2.35 -13.13 -4.15
CA THR A 124 -2.78 -12.54 -2.88
C THR A 124 -1.70 -11.64 -2.27
N ALA A 125 -0.66 -11.31 -3.04
CA ALA A 125 0.47 -10.52 -2.60
C ALA A 125 0.04 -9.21 -1.91
N ALA A 126 0.46 -9.05 -0.65
CA ALA A 126 0.14 -7.88 0.14
C ALA A 126 1.24 -7.50 1.14
N GLY A 127 1.16 -6.25 1.60
CA GLY A 127 2.05 -5.67 2.58
C GLY A 127 3.43 -5.32 2.04
N ARG A 128 4.31 -4.94 2.96
CA ARG A 128 5.63 -4.40 2.66
C ARG A 128 6.51 -5.37 1.88
N TYR A 129 6.30 -6.65 2.11
CA TYR A 129 7.08 -7.76 1.58
C TYR A 129 6.30 -8.60 0.58
N GLN A 130 5.13 -8.13 0.13
CA GLN A 130 4.24 -8.79 -0.83
C GLN A 130 3.99 -10.28 -0.50
N PHE A 131 3.68 -10.55 0.78
CA PHE A 131 3.33 -11.90 1.22
C PHE A 131 2.12 -12.43 0.45
N LEU A 132 2.19 -13.70 0.03
CA LEU A 132 0.98 -14.46 -0.28
C LEU A 132 0.28 -14.86 1.02
N SER A 133 -1.04 -15.02 0.98
CA SER A 133 -1.81 -15.39 2.18
C SER A 133 -1.36 -16.70 2.81
N SER A 134 -1.07 -17.72 1.99
CA SER A 134 -0.54 -19.00 2.44
C SER A 134 0.85 -18.88 3.08
N THR A 135 1.74 -18.08 2.47
CA THR A 135 3.07 -17.80 3.01
C THR A 135 2.96 -17.06 4.33
N TRP A 136 2.11 -16.04 4.43
CA TRP A 136 1.87 -15.33 5.69
C TRP A 136 1.43 -16.29 6.79
N GLU A 137 0.40 -17.11 6.53
CA GLU A 137 -0.10 -18.07 7.52
C GLU A 137 1.00 -19.04 7.98
N GLU A 138 1.76 -19.61 7.05
CA GLU A 138 2.85 -20.54 7.36
C GLU A 138 3.95 -19.88 8.22
N LYS A 139 4.40 -18.68 7.83
CA LYS A 139 5.51 -18.01 8.52
C LYS A 139 5.06 -17.36 9.82
N ALA A 140 3.88 -16.76 9.87
CA ALA A 140 3.33 -16.18 11.09
C ALA A 140 3.09 -17.25 12.16
N LYS A 141 2.61 -18.45 11.78
CA LYS A 141 2.50 -19.58 12.71
C LYS A 141 3.80 -19.93 13.41
N LYS A 142 4.95 -19.72 12.76
CA LYS A 142 6.26 -20.03 13.30
C LYS A 142 6.94 -18.84 13.98
N TYR A 143 6.74 -17.62 13.48
CA TYR A 143 7.57 -16.46 13.81
C TYR A 143 6.80 -15.26 14.37
N HIS A 144 5.47 -15.27 14.37
CA HIS A 144 4.70 -14.16 14.91
C HIS A 144 4.90 -14.08 16.44
N PRO A 145 5.32 -12.92 16.99
CA PRO A 145 5.66 -12.82 18.41
C PRO A 145 4.43 -12.81 19.31
N GLU A 146 3.30 -12.27 18.83
CA GLU A 146 2.10 -12.03 19.64
C GLU A 146 0.82 -12.53 18.95
N PRO A 147 0.66 -13.83 18.71
CA PRO A 147 -0.55 -14.35 18.09
C PRO A 147 -1.75 -14.20 19.03
N THR A 148 -2.88 -13.73 18.50
CA THR A 148 -4.14 -13.74 19.23
C THR A 148 -4.64 -15.17 19.31
N GLN A 149 -4.89 -15.67 20.51
CA GLN A 149 -5.37 -17.04 20.72
C GLN A 149 -6.79 -17.02 21.29
N PHE A 150 -7.70 -17.74 20.63
CA PHE A 150 -9.04 -18.03 21.14
C PHE A 150 -9.32 -19.52 21.03
N LEU A 151 -9.43 -20.18 22.19
CA LEU A 151 -9.59 -21.63 22.27
C LEU A 151 -8.47 -22.35 21.51
N PHE A 152 -8.80 -23.12 20.47
CA PHE A 152 -7.85 -23.84 19.60
C PHE A 152 -7.39 -23.02 18.38
N TRP A 153 -7.95 -21.83 18.16
CA TRP A 153 -7.67 -20.98 17.01
C TRP A 153 -6.60 -19.95 17.35
N LYS A 154 -5.68 -19.74 16.40
CA LYS A 154 -4.71 -18.65 16.45
C LYS A 154 -4.96 -17.74 15.25
N GLU A 155 -5.01 -16.44 15.51
CA GLU A 155 -5.00 -15.41 14.48
C GLU A 155 -3.69 -14.61 14.57
N TYR A 156 -3.17 -14.24 13.40
CA TYR A 156 -1.91 -13.53 13.27
C TYR A 156 -2.17 -12.15 12.67
N SER A 157 -1.91 -11.10 13.45
CA SER A 157 -2.11 -9.74 13.00
C SER A 157 -1.14 -9.39 11.87
N PHE A 158 -1.66 -8.80 10.80
CA PHE A 158 -0.86 -8.34 9.67
C PHE A 158 -0.45 -6.87 9.82
N ALA A 159 -0.47 -6.35 11.06
CA ALA A 159 -0.05 -4.98 11.35
C ALA A 159 1.42 -4.76 10.97
N PRO A 160 1.82 -3.50 10.69
CA PRO A 160 3.16 -3.19 10.20
C PRO A 160 4.31 -3.77 11.05
N GLU A 161 4.21 -3.68 12.37
CA GLU A 161 5.20 -4.19 13.31
C GLU A 161 5.36 -5.72 13.21
N PHE A 162 4.27 -6.44 12.95
CA PHE A 162 4.28 -7.89 12.85
C PHE A 162 4.71 -8.41 11.49
N GLN A 163 4.42 -7.68 10.40
CA GLN A 163 5.04 -7.96 9.09
C GLN A 163 6.56 -7.93 9.21
N ASP A 164 7.11 -6.89 9.83
CA ASP A 164 8.53 -6.77 10.08
C ASP A 164 9.05 -7.88 11.00
N ALA A 165 8.40 -8.11 12.15
CA ALA A 165 8.86 -9.08 13.14
C ALA A 165 8.92 -10.50 12.56
N VAL A 166 7.90 -10.90 11.78
CA VAL A 166 7.86 -12.19 11.10
C VAL A 166 8.99 -12.31 10.09
N VAL A 167 9.21 -11.32 9.23
CA VAL A 167 10.31 -11.34 8.25
C VAL A 167 11.66 -11.34 8.93
N TYR A 168 11.86 -10.52 9.96
CA TYR A 168 13.12 -10.45 10.70
C TYR A 168 13.47 -11.80 11.32
N ALA A 169 12.52 -12.42 12.04
CA ALA A 169 12.72 -13.73 12.64
C ALA A 169 12.92 -14.82 11.59
N TRP A 170 12.20 -14.75 10.46
CA TRP A 170 12.37 -15.68 9.36
C TRP A 170 13.76 -15.57 8.71
N LEU A 171 14.22 -14.36 8.36
CA LEU A 171 15.57 -14.12 7.83
C LEU A 171 16.67 -14.49 8.83
N SER A 172 16.36 -14.45 10.13
CA SER A 172 17.30 -14.84 11.20
C SER A 172 17.32 -16.37 11.46
N ASP A 173 16.41 -17.15 10.88
CA ASP A 173 16.36 -18.61 11.08
C ASP A 173 17.41 -19.32 10.22
N ARG A 174 18.57 -19.56 10.83
CA ARG A 174 19.69 -20.27 10.22
C ARG A 174 19.37 -21.70 9.79
N LYS A 175 18.44 -22.38 10.49
CA LYS A 175 18.06 -23.76 10.15
C LYS A 175 17.18 -23.77 8.90
N PHE A 176 16.24 -22.82 8.80
CA PHE A 176 15.39 -22.68 7.62
C PHE A 176 16.24 -22.36 6.38
N TRP A 177 17.11 -21.35 6.47
CA TRP A 177 17.92 -20.89 5.34
C TRP A 177 19.15 -21.75 5.07
N LYS A 178 19.49 -22.67 5.97
CA LYS A 178 20.75 -23.44 5.97
C LYS A 178 21.98 -22.52 5.81
N ALA A 179 21.87 -21.30 6.32
CA ALA A 179 22.85 -20.24 6.18
C ALA A 179 22.65 -19.18 7.28
N ASP A 180 23.72 -18.49 7.65
CA ASP A 180 23.65 -17.30 8.51
C ASP A 180 23.64 -16.04 7.64
N ILE A 181 22.44 -15.55 7.33
CA ILE A 181 22.25 -14.39 6.44
C ILE A 181 22.97 -13.16 7.00
N SER A 182 22.87 -12.90 8.30
CA SER A 182 23.56 -11.78 8.95
C SER A 182 25.07 -11.85 8.73
N GLN A 183 25.66 -13.04 8.93
CA GLN A 183 27.09 -13.24 8.73
C GLN A 183 27.51 -13.11 7.26
N LEU A 184 26.70 -13.59 6.32
CA LEU A 184 26.95 -13.38 4.89
C LEU A 184 26.95 -11.89 4.53
N LEU A 185 25.98 -11.14 5.04
CA LEU A 185 25.87 -9.70 4.82
C LEU A 185 27.07 -8.95 5.43
N LYS A 186 27.51 -9.30 6.64
CA LYS A 186 28.73 -8.76 7.27
C LYS A 186 30.00 -9.02 6.46
N GLN A 187 30.03 -10.12 5.72
CA GLN A 187 31.13 -10.48 4.82
C GLN A 187 31.02 -9.81 3.43
N GLY A 188 30.05 -8.93 3.21
CA GLY A 188 29.82 -8.28 1.92
C GLY A 188 29.23 -9.22 0.85
N LYS A 189 28.73 -10.40 1.24
CA LYS A 189 28.23 -11.43 0.30
C LYS A 189 26.76 -11.19 -0.10
N PHE A 190 26.41 -9.95 -0.42
CA PHE A 190 25.03 -9.56 -0.75
C PHE A 190 24.46 -10.36 -1.93
N ASN A 191 25.24 -10.53 -3.01
CA ASN A 191 24.78 -11.31 -4.18
C ASN A 191 24.50 -12.78 -3.84
N GLN A 192 25.20 -13.36 -2.86
CA GLN A 192 24.90 -14.71 -2.38
C GLN A 192 23.57 -14.73 -1.62
N VAL A 193 23.31 -13.72 -0.80
CA VAL A 193 22.03 -13.55 -0.12
C VAL A 193 20.90 -13.37 -1.12
N GLN A 194 21.04 -12.55 -2.17
CA GLN A 194 20.00 -12.42 -3.19
C GLN A 194 19.66 -13.76 -3.85
N ARG A 195 20.65 -14.56 -4.23
CA ARG A 195 20.42 -15.92 -4.79
C ARG A 195 19.73 -16.86 -3.81
N LEU A 196 20.06 -16.77 -2.53
CA LEU A 196 19.41 -17.56 -1.48
C LEU A 196 17.92 -17.19 -1.34
N LEU A 197 17.61 -15.90 -1.51
CA LEU A 197 16.28 -15.35 -1.30
C LEU A 197 15.40 -15.32 -2.56
N SER A 198 15.95 -15.55 -3.76
CA SER A 198 15.27 -15.31 -5.04
C SER A 198 14.06 -16.22 -5.30
N GLY A 199 13.99 -17.38 -4.66
CA GLY A 199 12.81 -18.26 -4.69
C GLY A 199 11.67 -17.79 -3.78
N THR A 200 11.93 -16.86 -2.86
CA THR A 200 10.93 -16.26 -1.96
C THR A 200 10.50 -14.88 -2.44
N TRP A 201 11.47 -14.04 -2.82
CA TRP A 201 11.24 -12.71 -3.35
C TRP A 201 11.81 -12.64 -4.77
N THR A 202 10.94 -12.90 -5.74
CA THR A 202 11.27 -13.07 -7.16
C THR A 202 11.72 -11.78 -7.84
N SER A 203 11.38 -10.62 -7.27
CA SER A 203 11.84 -9.30 -7.72
C SER A 203 13.14 -8.83 -7.04
N PHE A 204 13.62 -9.52 -5.99
CA PHE A 204 14.81 -9.16 -5.22
C PHE A 204 16.15 -9.50 -5.91
N GLY A 205 16.12 -9.76 -7.23
CA GLY A 205 17.26 -10.14 -8.04
C GLY A 205 17.52 -11.65 -8.06
N TYR A 206 18.04 -12.14 -9.18
CA TYR A 206 18.20 -13.58 -9.48
C TYR A 206 16.90 -14.40 -9.46
N GLY A 207 15.73 -13.75 -9.35
CA GLY A 207 14.42 -14.35 -9.54
C GLY A 207 13.89 -14.11 -10.96
N ILE A 208 12.61 -14.41 -11.17
CA ILE A 208 11.98 -14.33 -12.51
C ILE A 208 11.18 -13.03 -12.73
N GLU A 209 11.07 -12.16 -11.73
CA GLU A 209 10.19 -10.99 -11.73
C GLU A 209 10.96 -9.68 -11.50
N ASN A 210 12.12 -9.52 -12.15
CA ASN A 210 12.93 -8.29 -12.06
C ASN A 210 12.11 -7.03 -12.42
N ASN A 211 12.41 -5.91 -11.76
CA ASN A 211 11.78 -4.61 -11.98
C ASN A 211 12.82 -3.47 -12.04
N SER A 212 12.35 -2.22 -12.10
CA SER A 212 13.23 -1.04 -12.22
C SER A 212 14.22 -0.89 -11.06
N MET A 213 13.94 -1.47 -9.89
CA MET A 213 14.80 -1.39 -8.72
C MET A 213 15.88 -2.48 -8.72
N THR A 214 15.67 -3.60 -9.43
CA THR A 214 16.50 -4.81 -9.31
C THR A 214 17.99 -4.57 -9.59
N GLY A 215 18.32 -3.75 -10.58
CA GLY A 215 19.72 -3.42 -10.91
C GLY A 215 20.43 -2.60 -9.83
N ASP A 216 19.67 -1.81 -9.07
CA ASP A 216 20.18 -0.88 -8.07
C ASP A 216 20.20 -1.47 -6.64
N LEU A 217 19.64 -2.67 -6.42
CA LEU A 217 19.52 -3.26 -5.08
C LEU A 217 20.84 -3.35 -4.28
N PRO A 218 22.01 -3.68 -4.89
CA PRO A 218 23.27 -3.67 -4.14
C PRO A 218 23.66 -2.30 -3.59
N GLU A 219 23.45 -1.24 -4.38
CA GLU A 219 23.74 0.14 -3.96
C GLU A 219 22.73 0.64 -2.93
N ILE A 220 21.43 0.37 -3.16
CA ILE A 220 20.36 0.65 -2.20
C ILE A 220 20.63 -0.03 -0.86
N TYR A 221 21.06 -1.30 -0.86
CA TYR A 221 21.43 -2.00 0.37
C TYR A 221 22.61 -1.33 1.07
N ALA A 222 23.65 -0.94 0.35
CA ALA A 222 24.82 -0.29 0.93
C ALA A 222 24.45 1.05 1.62
N GLU A 223 23.64 1.89 0.96
CA GLU A 223 23.15 3.16 1.52
C GLU A 223 22.32 2.94 2.79
N ILE A 224 21.33 2.06 2.72
CA ILE A 224 20.45 1.74 3.86
C ILE A 224 21.23 1.14 5.03
N LEU A 225 22.23 0.31 4.74
CA LEU A 225 23.08 -0.28 5.78
C LEU A 225 23.82 0.80 6.57
N GLN A 226 24.34 1.84 5.90
CA GLN A 226 24.95 2.96 6.60
C GLN A 226 23.96 3.64 7.55
N GLU A 227 22.73 3.86 7.11
CA GLU A 227 21.68 4.45 7.97
C GLU A 227 21.36 3.56 9.18
N GLU A 228 21.17 2.25 8.99
CA GLU A 228 20.85 1.33 10.08
C GLU A 228 22.02 1.20 11.08
N LEU A 229 23.27 1.22 10.59
CA LEU A 229 24.46 1.23 11.44
C LEU A 229 24.57 2.53 12.27
N GLN A 230 24.31 3.70 11.67
CA GLN A 230 24.30 4.98 12.37
C GLN A 230 23.19 5.03 13.44
N LYS A 231 21.98 4.55 13.12
CA LYS A 231 20.88 4.46 14.10
C LYS A 231 21.21 3.49 15.24
N ALA A 232 21.93 2.41 14.96
CA ALA A 232 22.35 1.44 15.97
C ALA A 232 23.47 1.98 16.89
N SER A 233 24.37 2.83 16.38
CA SER A 233 25.42 3.44 17.18
C SER A 233 24.91 4.56 18.09
N GLN A 234 23.92 5.35 17.65
CA GLN A 234 23.30 6.42 18.44
C GLN A 234 22.44 5.94 19.63
N LYS A 235 22.07 4.66 19.65
CA LYS A 235 21.26 4.05 20.72
C LYS A 235 22.10 3.34 21.80
N ARG A 236 23.42 3.32 21.67
CA ARG A 236 24.37 2.82 22.68
C ARG A 236 24.82 3.96 23.58
#